data_AF-A0A7C1L171-F1
#
_entry.id   AF-A0A7C1L171-F1
#
_cell.length_a   1.000
_cell.length_b   1.000
_cell.length_c   1.000
_cell.angle_alpha   90.00
_cell.angle_beta   90.00
_cell.angle_gamma   90.00
#
_symmetry.space_group_name_H-M   'P 1'
#
loop_
_entity.id
_entity.type
_entity.pdbx_description
1 polymer ?
#
loop_
_entity_poly.entity_id
_entity_poly.type
_entity_poly.pdbx_seq_one_letter_code
_entity_poly.pdbx_strand_id
1 'polypeptide(L)'
;MDLDRIKILMISLFIFTLCSLLFYYPAHSASRGMSIISDLSHQSGKLGAYRALVIGINDYKDPKIPDLETALNDTRAMAELLGKR
;
A
#
# COMPACT_ATOMS: atom_id res chain seq x y z
N MET A 1 -14.04 -41.77 -42.61
CA MET A 1 -14.01 -40.46 -41.92
C MET A 1 -13.25 -39.51 -42.82
N ASP A 2 -13.93 -38.53 -43.40
CA ASP A 2 -13.36 -37.70 -44.47
C ASP A 2 -12.21 -36.84 -43.94
N LEU A 3 -11.16 -36.66 -44.75
CA LEU A 3 -9.95 -35.93 -44.35
C LEU A 3 -10.28 -34.49 -43.91
N ASP A 4 -11.34 -33.90 -44.47
CA ASP A 4 -11.82 -32.57 -44.11
C ASP A 4 -12.49 -32.55 -42.73
N ARG A 5 -13.20 -33.62 -42.33
CA ARG A 5 -13.76 -33.74 -40.98
C ARG A 5 -12.67 -33.84 -39.92
N ILE A 6 -11.57 -34.55 -40.23
CA ILE A 6 -10.40 -34.67 -39.34
C ILE A 6 -9.74 -33.30 -39.14
N LYS A 7 -9.57 -32.52 -40.21
CA LYS A 7 -8.99 -31.17 -40.13
C LYS A 7 -9.85 -30.22 -39.29
N ILE A 8 -11.17 -30.24 -39.49
CA ILE A 8 -12.10 -29.42 -38.69
C ILE A 8 -12.03 -29.80 -37.20
N LEU A 9 -11.96 -31.09 -36.90
CA LEU A 9 -11.86 -31.57 -35.51
C LEU A 9 -10.54 -31.15 -34.85
N MET A 10 -9.43 -31.18 -35.58
CA MET A 10 -8.13 -30.70 -35.09
C MET A 10 -8.11 -29.19 -34.85
N ILE A 11 -8.70 -28.40 -35.75
CA ILE A 11 -8.81 -26.94 -35.57
C ILE A 11 -9.67 -26.61 -34.35
N SER A 12 -10.80 -27.32 -34.18
CA SER A 12 -11.68 -27.14 -33.03
C SER A 12 -10.97 -27.48 -31.71
N LEU A 13 -10.22 -28.58 -31.67
CA LEU A 13 -9.44 -28.97 -30.49
C LEU A 13 -8.39 -27.92 -30.15
N PHE A 14 -7.67 -27.41 -31.16
CA PHE A 14 -6.65 -26.38 -30.98
C PHE A 14 -7.23 -25.08 -30.40
N ILE A 15 -8.35 -24.60 -30.96
CA ILE A 15 -9.03 -23.39 -30.47
C ILE A 15 -9.52 -23.59 -29.03
N PHE A 16 -10.09 -24.77 -28.72
CA PHE A 16 -10.53 -25.07 -27.37
C PHE A 16 -9.38 -25.01 -26.36
N THR A 17 -8.24 -25.64 -26.70
CA THR A 17 -7.04 -25.59 -25.85
C THR A 17 -6.51 -24.17 -25.67
N LEU A 18 -6.49 -23.36 -26.73
CA LEU A 18 -6.04 -21.97 -26.68
C LEU A 18 -6.95 -21.12 -25.77
N CYS A 19 -8.27 -21.28 -25.89
CA CYS A 19 -9.24 -20.57 -25.05
C CYS A 19 -9.10 -20.98 -23.57
N SER A 20 -8.95 -22.27 -23.26
CA SER A 20 -8.77 -22.72 -21.88
C SER A 20 -7.49 -22.18 -21.22
N LEU A 21 -6.42 -21.99 -22.00
CA LEU A 21 -5.19 -21.36 -21.50
C LEU A 21 -5.42 -19.90 -21.09
N LEU A 22 -6.24 -19.16 -21.83
CA LEU A 22 -6.54 -17.75 -21.53
C LEU A 22 -7.35 -17.57 -20.25
N PHE A 23 -8.19 -18.54 -19.87
CA PHE A 23 -8.95 -18.49 -18.61
C PHE A 23 -8.11 -18.83 -17.37
N TYR A 24 -6.98 -19.53 -17.53
CA TYR A 24 -6.09 -19.90 -16.42
C TYR A 24 -5.18 -18.77 -15.95
N TYR A 25 -4.99 -17.75 -16.78
CA TYR A 25 -4.30 -16.53 -16.38
C TYR A 25 -5.32 -15.58 -15.75
N PRO A 26 -5.36 -15.44 -14.41
CA PRO A 26 -6.13 -14.37 -13.80
C PRO A 26 -5.57 -13.07 -14.36
N ALA A 27 -6.38 -12.35 -15.14
CA ALA A 27 -6.09 -10.99 -15.55
C ALA A 27 -5.94 -10.15 -14.29
N HIS A 28 -4.71 -10.03 -13.79
CA HIS A 28 -4.37 -9.14 -12.69
C HIS A 28 -4.44 -7.73 -13.26
N SER A 29 -5.66 -7.19 -13.30
CA SER A 29 -5.84 -5.75 -13.36
C SER A 29 -5.20 -5.24 -12.07
N ALA A 30 -4.01 -4.64 -12.18
CA ALA A 30 -3.46 -3.86 -11.10
C ALA A 30 -4.49 -2.76 -10.81
N SER A 31 -5.29 -2.97 -9.77
CA SER A 31 -6.26 -1.97 -9.30
C SER A 31 -5.46 -0.74 -8.91
N ARG A 32 -5.28 0.18 -9.86
CA ARG A 32 -4.87 1.57 -9.61
C ARG A 32 -6.11 2.32 -9.16
N GLY A 33 -6.71 1.84 -8.09
CA GLY A 33 -7.84 2.45 -7.41
C GLY A 33 -7.35 3.03 -6.10
N MET A 34 -7.53 4.34 -5.92
CA MET A 34 -7.34 4.98 -4.63
C MET A 34 -8.43 4.46 -3.69
N SER A 35 -8.06 3.60 -2.75
CA SER A 35 -8.95 3.12 -1.70
C SER A 35 -9.06 4.21 -0.63
N ILE A 36 -10.25 4.79 -0.46
CA ILE A 36 -10.55 5.63 0.70
C ILE A 36 -10.78 4.67 1.86
N ILE A 37 -9.77 4.54 2.72
CA ILE A 37 -9.89 3.80 3.97
C ILE A 37 -10.74 4.69 4.89
N SER A 38 -12.02 4.36 5.04
CA SER A 38 -12.95 5.04 5.95
C SER A 38 -12.67 4.72 7.42
N ASP A 39 -11.94 3.62 7.67
CA ASP A 39 -11.56 3.17 8.99
C ASP A 39 -10.09 3.54 9.29
N LEU A 40 -9.90 4.75 9.82
CA LEU A 40 -8.63 5.19 10.39
C LEU A 40 -8.36 4.56 11.77
N SER A 41 -9.29 3.75 12.31
CA SER A 41 -8.97 2.97 13.48
C SER A 41 -7.93 1.94 13.03
N HIS A 42 -6.69 2.17 13.44
CA HIS A 42 -5.60 1.21 13.32
C HIS A 42 -5.85 0.00 14.26
N GLN A 43 -7.08 -0.50 14.34
CA GLN A 43 -7.48 -1.76 14.98
C GLN A 43 -7.02 -2.98 14.17
N SER A 44 -6.26 -2.80 13.07
CA SER A 44 -5.74 -3.92 12.27
C SER A 44 -4.82 -4.86 13.03
N GLY A 45 -4.48 -4.59 14.30
CA GLY A 45 -3.79 -5.55 15.14
C GLY A 45 -2.55 -6.13 14.50
N LYS A 46 -1.83 -5.36 13.65
CA LYS A 46 -0.51 -5.73 13.17
C LYS A 46 0.41 -5.55 14.37
N LEU A 47 0.40 -6.57 15.22
CA LEU A 47 1.19 -6.75 16.43
C LEU A 47 2.56 -6.11 16.28
N GLY A 48 2.78 -5.00 16.99
CA GLY A 48 4.01 -4.24 16.94
C GLY A 48 4.03 -3.11 17.95
N ALA A 49 5.23 -2.78 18.45
CA ALA A 49 5.41 -1.60 19.27
C ALA A 49 5.44 -0.35 18.38
N TYR A 50 4.48 0.55 18.55
CA TYR A 50 4.51 1.86 17.93
C TYR A 50 5.52 2.72 18.68
N ARG A 51 6.57 3.14 17.97
CA ARG A 51 7.65 3.98 18.52
C ARG A 51 7.66 5.30 17.78
N ALA A 52 7.71 6.40 18.50
CA ALA A 52 7.87 7.74 17.97
C ALA A 52 9.11 8.39 18.62
N LEU A 53 9.86 9.16 17.84
CA LEU A 53 10.96 10.01 18.29
C LEU A 53 10.57 11.46 18.00
N VAL A 54 10.53 12.29 19.03
CA VAL A 54 10.22 13.72 18.92
C VAL A 54 11.46 14.49 19.36
N ILE A 55 11.92 15.43 18.53
CA ILE A 55 13.14 16.22 18.78
C ILE A 55 12.75 17.70 18.73
N GLY A 56 12.96 18.39 19.86
CA GLY A 56 12.83 19.84 19.96
C GLY A 56 14.21 20.48 20.03
N ILE A 57 14.45 21.51 19.23
CA ILE A 57 15.71 22.26 19.20
C ILE A 57 15.34 23.73 19.42
N ASN A 58 15.73 24.28 20.58
CA ASN A 58 15.60 25.72 20.86
C ASN A 58 16.91 26.43 20.51
N ASP A 59 18.05 25.86 20.90
CA ASP A 59 19.34 26.53 20.80
C ASP A 59 20.05 26.23 19.47
N TYR A 60 20.00 27.18 18.54
CA TYR A 60 20.73 27.12 17.29
C TYR A 60 22.05 27.89 17.39
N LYS A 61 23.14 27.31 16.87
CA LYS A 61 24.44 27.99 16.76
C LYS A 61 24.49 29.03 15.65
N ASP A 62 23.63 28.90 14.65
CA ASP A 62 23.58 29.82 13.51
C ASP A 62 22.82 31.08 13.92
N PRO A 63 23.45 32.27 13.93
CA PRO A 63 22.79 33.52 14.30
C PRO A 63 21.68 33.96 13.32
N LYS A 64 21.56 33.32 12.15
CA LYS A 64 20.48 33.59 11.19
C LYS A 64 19.17 32.89 11.57
N ILE A 65 19.23 31.88 12.44
CA ILE A 65 18.04 31.17 12.89
C ILE A 65 17.50 31.91 14.12
N PRO A 66 16.27 32.43 14.07
CA PRO A 66 15.68 33.10 15.22
C PRO A 66 15.42 32.11 16.34
N ASP A 67 15.41 32.60 17.58
CA ASP A 67 15.11 31.78 18.75
C ASP A 67 13.71 31.18 18.63
N LEU A 68 13.63 29.85 18.66
CA LEU A 68 12.38 29.10 18.61
C LEU A 68 11.97 28.77 20.05
N GLU A 69 11.53 29.81 20.78
CA GLU A 69 11.24 29.76 22.22
C GLU A 69 10.35 28.57 22.63
N THR A 70 9.44 28.13 21.74
CA THR A 70 8.41 27.12 22.03
C THR A 70 8.73 25.70 21.57
N ALA A 71 9.82 25.44 20.85
CA ALA A 71 10.02 24.14 20.21
C ALA A 71 10.11 22.97 21.22
N LEU A 72 10.64 23.22 22.42
CA LEU A 72 10.59 22.26 23.54
C LEU A 72 9.18 22.02 24.08
N ASN A 73 8.32 23.05 24.16
CA ASN A 73 6.95 22.91 24.63
C ASN A 73 6.10 22.11 23.63
N ASP A 74 6.26 22.41 22.34
CA ASP A 74 5.58 21.70 21.25
C ASP A 74 6.00 20.23 21.22
N THR A 75 7.30 19.97 21.42
CA THR A 75 7.85 18.62 21.53
C THR A 75 7.24 17.82 22.69
N ARG A 76 7.09 18.44 23.87
CA ARG A 76 6.45 17.81 25.03
C ARG A 76 4.97 17.52 24.77
N ALA A 77 4.23 18.51 24.26
CA ALA A 77 2.82 18.35 23.93
C ALA A 77 2.59 17.23 22.90
N MET A 78 3.46 17.13 21.90
CA MET A 78 3.42 16.07 20.90
C MET A 78 3.75 14.70 21.50
N ALA A 79 4.78 14.61 22.35
CA ALA A 79 5.13 13.37 23.04
C ALA A 79 4.00 12.88 23.94
N GLU A 80 3.32 13.79 24.65
CA GLU A 80 2.15 13.47 25.46
C GLU A 80 0.98 12.98 24.60
N LEU A 81 0.70 13.65 23.49
CA LEU A 81 -0.39 13.28 22.58
C LEU A 81 -0.16 11.90 21.97
N LEU A 82 1.07 11.62 21.50
CA LEU A 82 1.44 10.33 20.92
C LEU A 82 1.54 9.20 21.97
N GLY A 83 1.78 9.55 23.24
CA GLY A 83 1.82 8.62 24.36
C GLY A 83 0.44 8.26 24.91
N LYS A 84 -0.59 9.08 24.66
CA LYS A 84 -1.96 8.79 25.06
C LYS A 84 -2.56 7.73 24.12
N ARG A 85 -2.91 6.58 24.70
CA ARG A 85 -3.70 5.51 24.08
C ARG A 85 -5.10 5.51 24.66
#